data_AF-A0A3C0HID0-F1
#
_entry.id   AF-A0A3C0HID0-F1
#
_cell.length_a   1.000
_cell.length_b   1.000
_cell.length_c   1.000
_cell.angle_alpha   90.00
_cell.angle_beta   90.00
_cell.angle_gamma   90.00
#
_symmetry.space_group_name_H-M   'P 1'
#
loop_
_entity.id
_entity.type
_entity.pdbx_description
1 polymer ?
#
loop_
_entity_poly.entity_id
_entity_poly.type
_entity_poly.pdbx_seq_one_letter_code
_entity_poly.pdbx_strand_id
1 'polypeptide(L)' 'MKKPVRVAVTGAAGQIGYSLLFRIASGEMLGKDQPVILQLLELPMDKAQAALKGVIMELEDCAFPLL' A
#
# COMPACT_ATOMS: atom_id res chain seq x y z
N MET A 1 5.52 -8.24 -18.32
CA MET A 1 5.50 -8.04 -16.86
C MET A 1 4.91 -9.28 -16.21
N LYS A 2 5.37 -9.65 -15.00
CA LYS A 2 4.74 -10.75 -14.24
C LYS A 2 3.28 -10.42 -13.94
N LYS A 3 2.45 -11.45 -13.74
CA LYS A 3 1.07 -11.25 -13.32
C LYS A 3 1.05 -10.55 -11.94
N PRO A 4 0.22 -9.51 -11.73
CA PRO A 4 0.15 -8.83 -10.45
C PRO A 4 -0.29 -9.77 -9.32
N VAL A 5 0.33 -9.61 -8.15
CA VAL A 5 -0.04 -10.33 -6.93
C VAL A 5 -0.79 -9.42 -5.97
N ARG A 6 -1.79 -9.98 -5.29
CA ARG A 6 -2.60 -9.23 -4.32
C ARG A 6 -1.97 -9.32 -2.94
N VAL A 7 -1.77 -8.17 -2.30
CA VAL A 7 -1.20 -8.07 -0.95
C VAL A 7 -2.22 -7.36 -0.06
N ALA A 8 -2.77 -8.07 0.91
CA ALA A 8 -3.66 -7.49 1.90
C ALA A 8 -2.86 -6.97 3.10
N VAL A 9 -3.14 -5.73 3.53
CA VAL A 9 -2.48 -5.12 4.70
C VAL A 9 -3.56 -4.56 5.63
N THR A 10 -3.59 -5.06 6.86
CA THR A 10 -4.49 -4.58 7.93
C THR A 10 -3.80 -3.52 8.78
N GLY A 11 -4.56 -2.59 9.34
CA GLY A 11 -3.98 -1.48 10.09
C GLY A 11 -3.15 -0.57 9.19
N ALA A 12 -3.57 -0.43 7.93
CA ALA A 12 -2.80 0.18 6.86
C ALA A 12 -2.51 1.68 7.10
N ALA A 13 -3.33 2.36 7.90
CA ALA A 13 -3.11 3.77 8.27
C ALA A 13 -2.29 3.93 9.56
N GLY A 14 -1.86 2.83 10.18
CA GLY A 14 -0.98 2.84 11.34
C GLY A 14 0.49 3.14 10.99
N GLN A 15 1.31 3.42 12.01
CA GLN A 15 2.71 3.81 11.85
C GLN A 15 3.56 2.75 11.12
N ILE A 16 3.32 1.47 11.41
CA ILE A 16 4.01 0.36 10.72
C ILE A 16 3.57 0.29 9.26
N GLY A 17 2.25 0.38 9.00
CA GLY A 17 1.71 0.40 7.64
C GLY A 17 2.33 1.54 6.82
N TYR A 18 2.39 2.73 7.40
CA TYR A 18 3.00 3.90 6.77
C TYR A 18 4.47 3.69 6.38
N SER A 19 5.27 2.98 7.17
CA SER A 19 6.66 2.69 6.78
C SER A 19 6.78 1.50 5.80
N LEU A 20 5.82 0.58 5.83
CA LEU A 20 5.87 -0.67 5.08
C LEU A 20 5.34 -0.53 3.64
N LEU A 21 4.22 0.17 3.45
CA LEU A 21 3.48 0.17 2.18
C LEU A 21 4.31 0.71 1.01
N PHE A 22 5.07 1.78 1.22
CA PHE A 22 5.93 2.38 0.20
C PHE A 22 7.07 1.43 -0.21
N ARG A 23 7.58 0.62 0.72
CA ARG A 23 8.61 -0.38 0.43
C ARG A 23 8.05 -1.58 -0.33
N ILE A 24 6.79 -1.95 -0.06
CA ILE A 24 6.09 -2.95 -0.86
C ILE A 24 5.88 -2.43 -2.28
N ALA A 25 5.33 -1.23 -2.44
CA ALA A 25 5.08 -0.59 -3.73
C ALA A 25 6.37 -0.32 -4.53
N SER A 26 7.50 -0.07 -3.86
CA SER A 26 8.81 0.07 -4.50
C SER A 26 9.41 -1.26 -5.00
N GLY A 27 8.79 -2.40 -4.67
CA GLY A 27 9.26 -3.74 -5.04
C GLY A 27 10.33 -4.32 -4.12
N GLU A 28 10.59 -3.75 -2.95
CA GLU A 28 11.57 -4.31 -1.99
C GLU A 28 11.12 -5.62 -1.36
N MET A 29 9.80 -5.88 -1.28
CA MET A 29 9.28 -7.09 -0.66
C MET A 29 9.28 -8.31 -1.59
N LEU A 30 8.85 -8.12 -2.85
CA LEU A 30 8.60 -9.23 -3.80
C LEU A 30 9.49 -9.18 -5.04
N GLY A 31 10.39 -8.20 -5.13
CA GLY A 31 11.31 -8.00 -6.25
C GLY A 31 10.90 -6.86 -7.17
N LYS A 32 11.88 -6.30 -7.88
CA LYS A 32 11.74 -5.12 -8.76
C LYS A 32 11.02 -5.42 -10.09
N ASP A 33 10.55 -6.65 -10.29
CA ASP A 33 9.86 -7.10 -11.50
C ASP A 33 8.46 -7.71 -11.24
N GLN A 34 7.98 -7.62 -9.99
CA GLN A 34 6.70 -8.18 -9.54
C GLN A 34 5.68 -7.06 -9.25
N PRO A 35 4.70 -6.82 -10.13
CA PRO A 35 3.62 -5.88 -9.85
C PRO A 35 2.75 -6.34 -8.68
N VAL A 36 2.20 -5.40 -7.93
CA VAL A 36 1.38 -5.65 -6.74
C VAL A 36 0.05 -4.90 -6.84
N ILE A 37 -0.98 -5.46 -6.21
CA ILE A 37 -2.25 -4.78 -5.95
C ILE A 37 -2.41 -4.74 -4.43
N LEU A 38 -2.35 -3.54 -3.86
CA LEU A 38 -2.52 -3.34 -2.42
C LEU A 38 -4.01 -3.34 -2.06
N GLN A 39 -4.39 -4.24 -1.15
CA GLN A 39 -5.72 -4.32 -0.57
C GLN A 39 -5.65 -3.87 0.89
N LEU A 40 -5.91 -2.59 1.11
CA LEU A 40 -5.71 -1.95 2.41
C LEU A 40 -6.97 -2.02 3.26
N LEU A 41 -6.82 -2.41 4.53
CA LEU A 41 -7.91 -2.52 5.50
C LEU A 41 -7.60 -1.68 6.74
N GLU A 42 -8.60 -0.92 7.17
CA GLU A 42 -8.63 -0.23 8.45
C GLU A 42 -9.95 -0.44 9.18
N LEU A 43 -9.98 -0.06 10.46
CA LEU A 43 -11.20 -0.04 11.25
C LEU A 43 -12.28 0.82 10.57
N PRO A 44 -13.57 0.46 10.70
CA PRO A 44 -14.69 1.22 10.15
C PRO A 44 -15.01 2.44 11.02
N MET A 45 -14.01 3.30 11.24
CA MET A 45 -14.10 4.55 11.99
C MET A 45 -13.69 5.70 11.09
N ASP A 46 -14.45 6.80 11.07
CA ASP A 46 -14.23 7.93 10.14
C ASP A 46 -12.79 8.47 10.16
N LYS A 47 -12.19 8.59 11.35
CA LYS A 47 -10.80 9.03 11.51
C LYS A 47 -9.80 8.07 10.86
N ALA A 48 -9.98 6.76 11.04
CA ALA A 48 -9.10 5.74 10.47
C ALA A 48 -9.27 5.66 8.95
N GLN A 49 -10.51 5.77 8.45
CA GLN A 49 -10.81 5.80 7.03
C GLN A 49 -10.28 7.07 6.35
N ALA A 50 -10.34 8.23 7.00
CA ALA A 50 -9.74 9.46 6.49
C ALA A 50 -8.21 9.35 6.43
N ALA A 51 -7.58 8.79 7.47
CA ALA A 51 -6.14 8.53 7.46
C ALA A 51 -5.74 7.54 6.36
N LEU A 52 -6.52 6.46 6.17
CA LEU A 52 -6.29 5.50 5.08
C LEU A 52 -6.38 6.15 3.70
N LYS A 53 -7.36 7.04 3.49
CA LYS A 53 -7.44 7.85 2.25
C LYS A 53 -6.20 8.71 2.06
N GLY A 54 -5.67 9.31 3.13
CA GLY A 54 -4.39 10.02 3.13
C GLY A 54 -3.24 9.15 2.60
N VAL A 55 -3.09 7.96 3.17
CA VAL A 55 -2.05 7.00 2.74
C VAL A 55 -2.21 6.58 1.28
N ILE A 56 -3.44 6.39 0.80
CA ILE A 56 -3.70 6.07 -0.61
C ILE A 56 -3.26 7.23 -1.52
N MET A 57 -3.58 8.48 -1.17
CA MET A 57 -3.13 9.65 -1.94
C MET A 57 -1.60 9.72 -2.02
N GLU A 58 -0.91 9.49 -0.90
CA GLU A 58 0.56 9.51 -0.90
C GLU A 58 1.19 8.38 -1.73
N LEU A 59 0.56 7.19 -1.76
CA LEU A 59 0.98 6.09 -2.63
C LEU A 59 0.80 6.43 -4.12
N GLU A 60 -0.30 7.10 -4.48
CA GLU A 60 -0.56 7.58 -5.84
C GLU A 60 0.46 8.65 -6.26
N ASP A 61 0.77 9.60 -5.37
CA ASP A 61 1.74 10.67 -5.60
C ASP A 61 3.18 10.17 -5.83
N CYS A 62 3.53 9.00 -5.27
CA CYS A 62 4.84 8.38 -5.48
C CYS A 62 5.04 7.79 -6.87
N ALA A 63 3.98 7.63 -7.67
CA ALA A 63 4.03 7.10 -9.04
C ALA A 63 4.84 5.79 -9.17
N PHE A 64 4.64 4.85 -8.23
CA PHE A 64 5.37 3.57 -8.24
C PHE A 64 5.02 2.74 -9.49
N PRO A 65 6.01 2.30 -10.29
CA PRO A 65 5.74 1.57 -11.54
C PRO A 65 5.25 0.13 -11.33
N LEU A 66 5.28 -0.37 -10.10
CA LEU A 66 4.85 -1.71 -9.72
C LEU A 66 3.48 -1.75 -9.03
N LEU A 67 2.86 -0.59 -8.77
CA LEU A 67 1.60 -0.44 -8.05
C LEU A 67 0.42 -0.19 -9.01
#